data_AF-A0A6N8Y6E7-F1
#
_entry.id   AF-A0A6N8Y6E7-F1
#
_cell.length_a   1.000
_cell.length_b   1.000
_cell.length_c   1.000
_cell.angle_alpha   90.00
_cell.angle_beta   90.00
_cell.angle_gamma   90.00
#
_symmetry.space_group_name_H-M   'P 1'
#
loop_
_entity.id
_entity.type
_entity.pdbx_description
1 polymer ?
#
loop_
_entity_poly.entity_id
_entity_poly.type
_entity_poly.pdbx_seq_one_letter_code
_entity_poly.pdbx_strand_id
1 'polypeptide(L)'
;MKVKTHGMLLGLFFSLVLVFSFSIEASAHNESQGNKMAEDVNIASEAEVGEFLSHIIEHFSPLLRINNPNPTLEEQKELVSLWVVFFEELRKQGVFNDGNDMYSIIINSANIIDNHPGHPELYGKVVNPDAQGSQIGDTLRQLIEEEGCTGYRYDGENRQACGKKVDTIYGEFVVIAGFHHDKEDSAVVKPDCTDLELDTTAGDVENEESLDTQKLLLKLYVKSVISVTQDLLVDGRRKAMEELRKADPDRIIGFDDMASIRYTEFQKKIACFSEGGFKEGSIYVFIMELDEDATVVLNGNSPQLNGLNLKLRDPNPNPIDGEENKNIAELLRNSVTENGTPKDGKGNFVEYHWLRPGDEPTPQWLENNLVPGNSHKISYIEAADVGHHEDPIGRFMYIFGSGVYPESDEGNGACTVAGSGNTPQGTLLNLFLTASVLFSVVFPGRRTRKEFFRKLRNWCND
;
A
#
# COMPACT_ATOMS: atom_id res chain seq x y z
N MET A 1 -44.03 69.10 16.16
CA MET A 1 -42.81 68.27 16.37
C MET A 1 -42.86 67.07 15.42
N LYS A 2 -42.32 67.21 14.21
CA LYS A 2 -42.34 66.18 13.15
C LYS A 2 -41.04 66.25 12.32
N VAL A 3 -39.87 65.89 12.87
CA VAL A 3 -38.65 65.68 12.05
C VAL A 3 -37.64 64.71 12.70
N LYS A 4 -38.05 63.72 13.50
CA LYS A 4 -37.09 62.74 14.07
C LYS A 4 -37.23 61.30 13.57
N THR A 5 -38.35 60.96 12.92
CA THR A 5 -38.55 59.59 12.38
C THR A 5 -37.97 59.38 10.98
N HIS A 6 -37.77 60.44 10.19
CA HIS A 6 -37.24 60.29 8.83
C HIS A 6 -35.73 60.00 8.82
N GLY A 7 -34.95 60.56 9.76
CA GLY A 7 -33.52 60.27 9.87
C GLY A 7 -33.22 58.83 10.28
N MET A 8 -34.09 58.21 11.08
CA MET A 8 -33.90 56.84 11.55
C MET A 8 -34.21 55.80 10.46
N LEU A 9 -35.24 56.06 9.64
CA LEU A 9 -35.58 55.22 8.49
C LEU A 9 -34.54 55.32 7.37
N LEU A 10 -34.00 56.51 7.10
CA LEU A 10 -32.96 56.69 6.09
C LEU A 10 -31.65 56.02 6.50
N GLY A 11 -31.29 56.09 7.80
CA GLY A 11 -30.12 55.41 8.34
C GLY A 11 -30.23 53.89 8.26
N LEU A 12 -31.41 53.33 8.58
CA LEU A 12 -31.65 51.88 8.48
C LEU A 12 -31.62 51.38 7.03
N PHE A 13 -32.13 52.17 6.08
CA PHE A 13 -32.07 51.83 4.65
C PHE A 13 -30.65 51.84 4.10
N PHE A 14 -29.82 52.82 4.51
CA PHE A 14 -28.40 52.87 4.12
C PHE A 14 -27.59 51.72 4.73
N SER A 15 -27.85 51.34 5.98
CA SER A 15 -27.20 50.19 6.61
C SER A 15 -27.59 48.86 5.97
N LEU A 16 -28.87 48.69 5.60
CA LEU A 16 -29.34 47.49 4.92
C LEU A 16 -28.80 47.37 3.49
N VAL A 17 -28.74 48.47 2.73
CA VAL A 17 -28.13 48.47 1.39
C VAL A 17 -26.63 48.21 1.49
N LEU A 18 -25.91 48.78 2.46
CA LEU A 18 -24.49 48.45 2.68
C LEU A 18 -24.28 46.98 3.03
N VAL A 19 -25.10 46.40 3.91
CA VAL A 19 -25.01 44.96 4.23
C VAL A 19 -25.32 44.09 3.01
N PHE A 20 -26.35 44.40 2.22
CA PHE A 20 -26.67 43.64 1.01
C PHE A 20 -25.66 43.84 -0.13
N SER A 21 -25.03 45.01 -0.26
CA SER A 21 -23.97 45.25 -1.24
C SER A 21 -22.67 44.53 -0.89
N PHE A 22 -22.36 44.31 0.39
CA PHE A 22 -21.24 43.44 0.81
C PHE A 22 -21.60 41.95 0.82
N SER A 23 -22.89 41.59 0.86
CA SER A 23 -23.34 40.19 0.85
C SER A 23 -23.66 39.63 -0.54
N ILE A 24 -23.64 40.43 -1.63
CA ILE A 24 -23.99 39.94 -2.98
C ILE A 24 -22.82 40.00 -3.99
N GLU A 25 -21.73 40.75 -3.77
CA GLU A 25 -20.64 40.89 -4.77
C GLU A 25 -19.20 40.65 -4.25
N ALA A 26 -19.02 40.09 -3.05
CA ALA A 26 -17.71 39.63 -2.55
C ALA A 26 -17.88 38.37 -1.69
N SER A 27 -18.44 37.30 -2.23
CA SER A 27 -17.63 36.14 -2.64
C SER A 27 -18.36 35.30 -3.71
N ALA A 28 -18.91 35.97 -4.72
CA ALA A 28 -19.37 35.34 -5.96
C ALA A 28 -18.20 34.99 -6.91
N HIS A 29 -16.97 34.92 -6.40
CA HIS A 29 -15.75 34.51 -7.11
C HIS A 29 -14.82 33.77 -6.14
N ASN A 30 -15.24 32.56 -5.77
CA ASN A 30 -14.45 31.37 -5.43
C ASN A 30 -15.39 30.38 -4.72
N GLU A 31 -16.51 30.02 -5.36
CA GLU A 31 -16.84 28.60 -5.37
C GLU A 31 -15.67 27.96 -6.12
N SER A 32 -14.62 27.61 -5.37
CA SER A 32 -13.55 26.79 -5.90
C SER A 32 -14.23 25.54 -6.41
N GLN A 33 -14.05 25.32 -7.71
CA GLN A 33 -14.34 24.10 -8.45
C GLN A 33 -14.31 22.89 -7.51
N GLY A 34 -15.42 22.16 -7.50
CA GLY A 34 -15.71 21.13 -6.51
C GLY A 34 -14.62 20.08 -6.44
N ASN A 35 -13.99 19.96 -5.27
CA ASN A 35 -13.22 18.78 -4.90
C ASN A 35 -14.22 17.66 -4.63
N LYS A 36 -14.72 17.02 -5.68
CA LYS A 36 -15.53 15.82 -5.55
C LYS A 36 -14.63 14.68 -5.07
N MET A 37 -15.21 13.97 -4.12
CA MET A 37 -14.67 12.82 -3.43
C MET A 37 -15.35 11.57 -3.98
N ALA A 38 -14.67 10.42 -4.05
CA ALA A 38 -15.16 9.17 -4.65
C ALA A 38 -16.54 8.75 -4.11
N GLU A 39 -16.77 8.88 -2.81
CA GLU A 39 -18.07 8.55 -2.17
C GLU A 39 -19.22 9.46 -2.63
N ASP A 40 -18.89 10.65 -3.15
CA ASP A 40 -19.83 11.67 -3.63
C ASP A 40 -20.00 11.65 -5.16
N VAL A 41 -19.31 10.76 -5.88
CA VAL A 41 -19.34 10.69 -7.35
C VAL A 41 -20.42 9.74 -7.83
N ASN A 42 -21.32 10.26 -8.67
CA ASN A 42 -22.16 9.42 -9.50
C ASN A 42 -21.34 8.87 -10.68
N ILE A 43 -21.02 7.57 -10.62
CA ILE A 43 -20.25 6.82 -11.63
C ILE A 43 -20.84 6.86 -13.06
N ALA A 44 -22.12 7.21 -13.22
CA ALA A 44 -22.74 7.36 -14.54
C ALA A 44 -22.61 8.79 -15.10
N SER A 45 -22.12 9.75 -14.31
CA SER A 45 -22.03 11.16 -14.66
C SER A 45 -20.63 11.52 -15.13
N GLU A 46 -20.49 11.81 -16.42
CA GLU A 46 -19.22 12.23 -17.04
C GLU A 46 -18.62 13.44 -16.33
N ALA A 47 -19.45 14.43 -16.01
CA ALA A 47 -19.04 15.64 -15.33
C ALA A 47 -18.47 15.37 -13.93
N GLU A 48 -19.10 14.48 -13.17
CA GLU A 48 -18.67 14.20 -11.79
C GLU A 48 -17.40 13.33 -11.75
N VAL A 49 -17.28 12.35 -12.65
CA VAL A 49 -16.04 11.56 -12.82
C VAL A 49 -14.90 12.45 -13.29
N GLY A 50 -15.16 13.41 -14.19
CA GLY A 50 -14.19 14.39 -14.65
C GLY A 50 -13.75 15.39 -13.58
N GLU A 51 -14.67 15.85 -12.72
CA GLU A 51 -14.35 16.68 -11.55
C GLU A 51 -13.44 15.93 -10.57
N PHE A 52 -13.76 14.66 -10.29
CA PHE A 52 -12.96 13.81 -9.44
C PHE A 52 -11.56 13.54 -10.02
N LEU A 53 -11.45 13.25 -11.33
CA LEU A 53 -10.16 13.14 -11.99
C LEU A 53 -9.36 14.44 -11.87
N SER A 54 -10.01 15.59 -12.09
CA SER A 54 -9.35 16.89 -11.95
C SER A 54 -8.83 17.11 -10.52
N HIS A 55 -9.60 16.71 -9.51
CA HIS A 55 -9.18 16.76 -8.11
C HIS A 55 -7.92 15.90 -7.85
N ILE A 56 -7.86 14.67 -8.38
CA ILE A 56 -6.65 13.82 -8.31
C ILE A 56 -5.46 14.50 -8.99
N ILE A 57 -5.66 15.06 -10.18
CA ILE A 57 -4.60 15.71 -10.96
C ILE A 57 -4.07 16.97 -10.27
N GLU A 58 -4.92 17.69 -9.54
CA GLU A 58 -4.47 18.82 -8.71
C GLU A 58 -3.50 18.38 -7.61
N HIS A 59 -3.65 17.17 -7.07
CA HIS A 59 -2.68 16.58 -6.16
C HIS A 59 -1.34 16.22 -6.83
N PHE A 60 -1.32 15.98 -8.14
CA PHE A 60 -0.06 15.89 -8.91
C PHE A 60 0.58 17.26 -9.16
N SER A 61 -0.13 18.38 -9.02
CA SER A 61 0.37 19.73 -9.35
C SER A 61 1.72 20.08 -8.70
N PRO A 62 2.01 19.72 -7.44
CA PRO A 62 3.33 19.94 -6.85
C PRO A 62 4.45 19.17 -7.58
N LEU A 63 4.17 17.94 -8.01
CA LEU A 63 5.11 17.08 -8.75
C LEU A 63 5.34 17.59 -10.18
N LEU A 64 4.30 18.16 -10.80
CA LEU A 64 4.32 18.74 -12.14
C LEU A 64 5.11 20.05 -12.26
N ARG A 65 5.34 20.76 -11.14
CA ARG A 65 5.94 22.11 -11.15
C ARG A 65 7.47 22.12 -11.18
N ILE A 66 8.10 20.96 -11.07
CA ILE A 66 9.56 20.87 -11.05
C ILE A 66 10.09 20.87 -12.49
N ASN A 67 10.29 22.07 -13.04
CA ASN A 67 10.87 22.28 -14.37
C ASN A 67 12.42 22.21 -14.37
N ASN A 68 13.04 21.60 -13.35
CA ASN A 68 14.48 21.46 -13.27
C ASN A 68 14.91 20.09 -13.86
N PRO A 69 15.56 20.05 -15.02
CA PRO A 69 16.03 18.80 -15.64
C PRO A 69 17.24 18.16 -14.93
N ASN A 70 17.75 18.80 -13.87
CA ASN A 70 18.80 18.25 -13.00
C ASN A 70 18.48 18.61 -11.54
N PRO A 71 17.50 17.95 -10.91
CA PRO A 71 17.17 18.22 -9.51
C PRO A 71 18.36 17.85 -8.61
N THR A 72 18.65 18.70 -7.63
CA THR A 72 19.56 18.40 -6.52
C THR A 72 19.07 17.21 -5.71
N LEU A 73 19.94 16.58 -4.91
CA LEU A 73 19.56 15.45 -4.05
C LEU A 73 18.43 15.84 -3.08
N GLU A 74 18.45 17.07 -2.55
CA GLU A 74 17.39 17.62 -1.71
C GLU A 74 16.06 17.78 -2.47
N GLU A 75 16.09 18.28 -3.71
CA GLU A 75 14.88 18.38 -4.56
C GLU A 75 14.34 16.98 -4.92
N GLN A 76 15.21 15.99 -5.15
CA GLN A 76 14.80 14.60 -5.38
C GLN A 76 14.13 14.00 -4.14
N LYS A 77 14.67 14.25 -2.95
CA LYS A 77 14.06 13.82 -1.69
C LYS A 77 12.71 14.50 -1.46
N GLU A 78 12.61 15.80 -1.76
CA GLU A 78 11.34 16.53 -1.69
C GLU A 78 10.31 15.95 -2.67
N LEU A 79 10.71 15.59 -3.88
CA LEU A 79 9.86 14.94 -4.87
C LEU A 79 9.35 13.58 -4.40
N VAL A 80 10.24 12.71 -3.90
CA VAL A 80 9.85 11.41 -3.33
C VAL A 80 8.90 11.63 -2.16
N SER A 81 9.20 12.57 -1.26
CA SER A 81 8.32 12.92 -0.14
C SER A 81 6.93 13.38 -0.61
N LEU A 82 6.86 14.21 -1.65
CA LEU A 82 5.59 14.66 -2.24
C LEU A 82 4.80 13.51 -2.89
N TRP A 83 5.48 12.59 -3.57
CA TRP A 83 4.87 11.37 -4.12
C TRP A 83 4.31 10.49 -3.01
N VAL A 84 5.04 10.33 -1.92
CA VAL A 84 4.57 9.53 -0.79
C VAL A 84 3.43 10.23 -0.06
N VAL A 85 3.49 11.56 0.14
CA VAL A 85 2.37 12.32 0.68
C VAL A 85 1.15 12.19 -0.22
N PHE A 86 1.32 12.20 -1.55
CA PHE A 86 0.22 11.97 -2.48
C PHE A 86 -0.42 10.59 -2.30
N PHE A 87 0.36 9.50 -2.31
CA PHE A 87 -0.18 8.16 -2.08
C PHE A 87 -0.75 7.99 -0.66
N GLU A 88 -0.15 8.63 0.34
CA GLU A 88 -0.68 8.69 1.71
C GLU A 88 -2.00 9.46 1.78
N GLU A 89 -2.18 10.55 1.03
CA GLU A 89 -3.41 11.34 0.98
C GLU A 89 -4.50 10.59 0.20
N LEU A 90 -4.17 9.97 -0.93
CA LEU A 90 -5.06 9.04 -1.65
C LEU A 90 -5.63 7.98 -0.69
N ARG A 91 -4.81 7.50 0.25
CA ARG A 91 -5.15 6.50 1.27
C ARG A 91 -5.90 7.08 2.48
N LYS A 92 -5.40 8.16 3.10
CA LYS A 92 -5.98 8.77 4.33
C LYS A 92 -7.36 9.32 4.06
N GLN A 93 -7.53 9.89 2.88
CA GLN A 93 -8.83 10.38 2.49
C GLN A 93 -9.74 9.20 2.25
N GLY A 94 -9.28 8.07 1.72
CA GLY A 94 -10.15 6.93 1.38
C GLY A 94 -11.13 7.29 0.26
N VAL A 95 -11.45 8.56 0.08
CA VAL A 95 -12.34 9.12 -0.91
C VAL A 95 -11.73 9.23 -2.30
N PHE A 96 -10.72 8.42 -2.63
CA PHE A 96 -10.45 8.06 -4.03
C PHE A 96 -10.72 6.57 -4.28
N ASN A 97 -11.40 5.91 -3.34
CA ASN A 97 -11.95 4.56 -3.41
C ASN A 97 -13.15 4.47 -2.46
N ASP A 98 -14.39 4.51 -2.97
CA ASP A 98 -15.61 4.34 -2.15
C ASP A 98 -15.82 2.92 -1.60
N GLY A 99 -14.82 2.06 -1.74
CA GLY A 99 -14.80 0.72 -1.20
C GLY A 99 -15.23 -0.36 -2.19
N ASN A 100 -15.74 -0.02 -3.40
CA ASN A 100 -15.89 -0.98 -4.52
C ASN A 100 -16.21 -0.38 -5.90
N ASP A 101 -16.61 0.90 -6.03
CA ASP A 101 -17.32 1.43 -7.21
C ASP A 101 -16.72 2.68 -7.87
N MET A 102 -15.86 3.44 -7.19
CA MET A 102 -15.16 4.59 -7.77
C MET A 102 -13.70 4.66 -7.31
N TYR A 103 -12.73 4.41 -8.20
CA TYR A 103 -11.31 4.55 -7.89
C TYR A 103 -10.46 5.11 -9.04
N SER A 104 -9.17 5.38 -8.76
CA SER A 104 -8.20 5.79 -9.78
C SER A 104 -7.10 4.76 -10.02
N ILE A 105 -6.78 4.53 -11.30
CA ILE A 105 -5.70 3.68 -11.78
C ILE A 105 -4.59 4.60 -12.31
N ILE A 106 -3.33 4.27 -12.02
CA ILE A 106 -2.17 4.97 -12.57
C ILE A 106 -1.39 4.00 -13.45
N ILE A 107 -1.14 4.39 -14.69
CA ILE A 107 -0.41 3.60 -15.68
C ILE A 107 0.73 4.46 -16.24
N ASN A 108 1.98 3.99 -16.24
CA ASN A 108 3.07 4.74 -16.87
C ASN A 108 3.08 4.60 -18.39
N SER A 109 3.93 5.40 -19.04
CA SER A 109 4.16 5.39 -20.49
C SER A 109 4.56 4.04 -21.09
N ALA A 110 5.01 3.07 -20.29
CA ALA A 110 5.27 1.70 -20.73
C ALA A 110 4.06 0.76 -20.57
N ASN A 111 2.89 1.32 -20.32
CA ASN A 111 1.64 0.63 -20.02
C ASN A 111 1.70 -0.26 -18.78
N ILE A 112 2.55 0.06 -17.80
CA ILE A 112 2.64 -0.71 -16.55
C ILE A 112 1.74 -0.07 -15.50
N ILE A 113 1.00 -0.90 -14.77
CA ILE A 113 0.13 -0.47 -13.67
C ILE A 113 0.99 -0.11 -12.46
N ASP A 114 1.06 1.17 -12.11
CA ASP A 114 1.77 1.66 -10.92
C ASP A 114 0.86 1.79 -9.70
N ASN A 115 -0.45 1.90 -9.90
CA ASN A 115 -1.42 1.88 -8.81
C ASN A 115 -2.77 1.35 -9.30
N HIS A 116 -3.37 0.46 -8.52
CA HIS A 116 -4.71 -0.05 -8.76
C HIS A 116 -5.44 -0.36 -7.45
N PRO A 117 -6.12 0.62 -6.81
CA PRO A 117 -6.74 0.45 -5.50
C PRO A 117 -7.80 -0.66 -5.43
N GLY A 118 -8.53 -0.90 -6.53
CA GLY A 118 -9.51 -1.98 -6.61
C GLY A 118 -8.90 -3.39 -6.75
N HIS A 119 -7.66 -3.50 -7.20
CA HIS A 119 -6.95 -4.75 -7.49
C HIS A 119 -5.43 -4.55 -7.27
N PRO A 120 -4.97 -4.29 -6.02
CA PRO A 120 -3.57 -3.91 -5.76
C PRO A 120 -2.53 -4.91 -6.25
N GLU A 121 -2.90 -6.18 -6.38
CA GLU A 121 -2.08 -7.26 -6.94
C GLU A 121 -1.79 -7.14 -8.45
N LEU A 122 -2.40 -6.17 -9.13
CA LEU A 122 -2.08 -5.85 -10.52
C LEU A 122 -0.87 -4.91 -10.65
N TYR A 123 -0.33 -4.41 -9.54
CA TYR A 123 0.90 -3.62 -9.51
C TYR A 123 2.05 -4.29 -10.29
N GLY A 124 2.68 -3.53 -11.19
CA GLY A 124 3.77 -3.98 -12.04
C GLY A 124 3.36 -4.84 -13.24
N LYS A 125 2.06 -5.11 -13.45
CA LYS A 125 1.56 -5.81 -14.66
C LYS A 125 1.43 -4.86 -15.84
N VAL A 126 1.55 -5.41 -17.04
CA VAL A 126 1.47 -4.66 -18.30
C VAL A 126 0.05 -4.68 -18.84
N VAL A 127 -0.45 -3.54 -19.26
CA VAL A 127 -1.69 -3.39 -20.00
C VAL A 127 -1.40 -3.49 -21.50
N ASN A 128 -2.02 -4.46 -22.15
CA ASN A 128 -2.06 -4.58 -23.60
C ASN A 128 -3.48 -4.26 -24.08
N PRO A 129 -3.77 -3.00 -24.46
CA PRO A 129 -5.10 -2.61 -24.89
C PRO A 129 -5.56 -3.32 -26.18
N ASP A 130 -4.62 -3.87 -26.96
CA ASP A 130 -4.91 -4.60 -28.20
C ASP A 130 -5.11 -6.11 -27.99
N ALA A 131 -5.21 -6.57 -26.74
CA ALA A 131 -5.42 -7.98 -26.43
C ALA A 131 -6.77 -8.48 -26.99
N GLN A 132 -6.71 -9.55 -27.80
CA GLN A 132 -7.91 -10.16 -28.36
C GLN A 132 -8.80 -10.76 -27.27
N GLY A 133 -10.09 -10.44 -27.32
CA GLY A 133 -11.09 -10.96 -26.38
C GLY A 133 -11.19 -10.17 -25.07
N SER A 134 -10.44 -9.07 -24.95
CA SER A 134 -10.58 -8.15 -23.82
C SER A 134 -11.93 -7.44 -23.86
N GLN A 135 -12.59 -7.36 -22.70
CA GLN A 135 -13.80 -6.54 -22.54
C GLN A 135 -13.46 -5.08 -22.25
N ILE A 136 -12.21 -4.81 -21.86
CA ILE A 136 -11.73 -3.50 -21.43
C ILE A 136 -10.73 -2.85 -22.37
N GLY A 137 -10.15 -3.61 -23.30
CA GLY A 137 -9.03 -3.18 -24.13
C GLY A 137 -9.34 -1.91 -24.93
N ASP A 138 -10.49 -1.87 -25.60
CA ASP A 138 -10.91 -0.70 -26.38
C ASP A 138 -11.10 0.55 -25.49
N THR A 139 -11.73 0.39 -24.33
CA THR A 139 -11.97 1.49 -23.38
C THR A 139 -10.66 2.00 -22.78
N LEU A 140 -9.76 1.09 -22.38
CA LEU A 140 -8.43 1.44 -21.87
C LEU A 140 -7.60 2.14 -22.95
N ARG A 141 -7.63 1.64 -24.20
CA ARG A 141 -6.96 2.31 -25.33
C ARG A 141 -7.42 3.74 -25.46
N GLN A 142 -8.73 3.96 -25.43
CA GLN A 142 -9.30 5.30 -25.56
C GLN A 142 -8.84 6.22 -24.42
N LEU A 143 -8.87 5.72 -23.17
CA LEU A 143 -8.46 6.47 -21.99
C LEU A 143 -6.96 6.80 -21.98
N ILE A 144 -6.12 5.91 -22.53
CA ILE A 144 -4.66 6.07 -22.61
C ILE A 144 -4.24 6.97 -23.78
N GLU A 145 -4.88 6.83 -24.94
CA GLU A 145 -4.46 7.48 -26.18
C GLU A 145 -5.16 8.82 -26.46
N GLU A 146 -6.47 8.91 -26.19
CA GLU A 146 -7.28 10.07 -26.61
C GLU A 146 -7.41 11.14 -25.52
N GLU A 147 -7.23 10.76 -24.25
CA GLU A 147 -7.58 11.55 -23.05
C GLU A 147 -9.08 11.94 -23.01
N GLY A 148 -9.57 12.27 -21.82
CA GLY A 148 -10.97 12.62 -21.60
C GLY A 148 -11.83 11.44 -21.14
N CYS A 149 -13.15 11.59 -21.28
CA CYS A 149 -14.11 10.66 -20.70
C CYS A 149 -14.74 9.75 -21.75
N THR A 150 -14.98 8.50 -21.38
CA THR A 150 -15.66 7.51 -22.21
C THR A 150 -16.69 6.72 -21.40
N GLY A 151 -17.83 6.46 -22.03
CA GLY A 151 -18.88 5.64 -21.47
C GLY A 151 -18.65 4.16 -21.80
N TYR A 152 -18.74 3.31 -20.79
CA TYR A 152 -18.61 1.86 -20.95
C TYR A 152 -19.68 1.11 -20.15
N ARG A 153 -19.82 -0.18 -20.42
CA ARG A 153 -20.78 -1.04 -19.71
C ARG A 153 -20.04 -2.07 -18.88
N TYR A 154 -20.37 -2.15 -17.60
CA TYR A 154 -19.78 -3.11 -16.66
C TYR A 154 -20.88 -3.65 -15.74
N ASP A 155 -20.90 -4.97 -15.55
CA ASP A 155 -21.94 -5.72 -14.83
C ASP A 155 -23.39 -5.27 -15.13
N GLY A 156 -23.67 -4.97 -16.40
CA GLY A 156 -25.00 -4.54 -16.84
C GLY A 156 -25.31 -3.05 -16.65
N GLU A 157 -24.49 -2.29 -15.94
CA GLU A 157 -24.62 -0.85 -15.66
C GLU A 157 -23.85 0.00 -16.68
N ASN A 158 -24.36 1.21 -16.96
CA ASN A 158 -23.65 2.20 -17.76
C ASN A 158 -22.79 3.07 -16.82
N ARG A 159 -21.49 3.12 -17.10
CA ARG A 159 -20.51 3.84 -16.31
C ARG A 159 -19.71 4.81 -17.17
N GLN A 160 -19.07 5.76 -16.52
CA GLN A 160 -18.14 6.70 -17.11
C GLN A 160 -16.76 6.48 -16.52
N ALA A 161 -15.74 6.52 -17.37
CA ALA A 161 -14.36 6.57 -16.96
C ALA A 161 -13.68 7.76 -17.65
N CYS A 162 -12.76 8.42 -16.96
CA CYS A 162 -12.01 9.54 -17.53
C CYS A 162 -10.51 9.31 -17.36
N GLY A 163 -9.73 9.63 -18.40
CA GLY A 163 -8.28 9.49 -18.43
C GLY A 163 -7.59 10.83 -18.71
N LYS A 164 -6.44 11.06 -18.10
CA LYS A 164 -5.60 12.23 -18.38
C LYS A 164 -4.12 11.91 -18.27
N LYS A 165 -3.34 12.46 -19.20
CA LYS A 165 -1.87 12.36 -19.18
C LYS A 165 -1.25 13.41 -18.25
N VAL A 166 -0.20 12.99 -17.58
CA VAL A 166 0.51 13.75 -16.56
C VAL A 166 2.01 13.56 -16.77
N ASP A 167 2.70 14.61 -17.17
CA ASP A 167 4.16 14.60 -17.36
C ASP A 167 4.86 14.81 -16.03
N THR A 168 5.68 13.84 -15.60
CA THR A 168 6.46 13.96 -14.36
C THR A 168 7.94 13.80 -14.65
N ILE A 169 8.77 14.01 -13.63
CA ILE A 169 10.21 13.73 -13.69
C ILE A 169 10.55 12.25 -13.96
N TYR A 170 9.62 11.32 -13.70
CA TYR A 170 9.81 9.89 -13.95
C TYR A 170 9.28 9.45 -15.32
N GLY A 171 8.64 10.38 -16.05
CA GLY A 171 8.02 10.15 -17.34
C GLY A 171 6.54 10.54 -17.35
N GLU A 172 5.89 10.27 -18.48
CA GLU A 172 4.45 10.44 -18.67
C GLU A 172 3.70 9.31 -17.94
N PHE A 173 2.68 9.67 -17.18
CA PHE A 173 1.69 8.77 -16.60
C PHE A 173 0.30 9.08 -17.14
N VAL A 174 -0.55 8.07 -17.22
CA VAL A 174 -1.98 8.18 -17.44
C VAL A 174 -2.68 7.91 -16.10
N VAL A 175 -3.46 8.88 -15.65
CA VAL A 175 -4.35 8.73 -14.50
C VAL A 175 -5.76 8.49 -15.03
N ILE A 176 -6.34 7.36 -14.66
CA ILE A 176 -7.69 6.94 -15.07
C ILE A 176 -8.58 6.92 -13.83
N ALA A 177 -9.76 7.51 -13.89
CA ALA A 177 -10.74 7.49 -12.81
C ALA A 177 -12.06 6.83 -13.24
N GLY A 178 -12.70 6.09 -12.33
CA GLY A 178 -14.03 5.48 -12.53
C GLY A 178 -14.03 4.24 -13.44
N PHE A 179 -12.84 3.71 -13.76
CA PHE A 179 -12.70 2.56 -14.63
C PHE A 179 -12.69 1.25 -13.83
N HIS A 180 -13.74 0.44 -14.02
CA HIS A 180 -13.94 -0.85 -13.38
C HIS A 180 -13.79 -1.97 -14.37
N HIS A 181 -13.12 -3.03 -13.91
CA HIS A 181 -12.90 -4.21 -14.71
C HIS A 181 -12.72 -5.46 -13.88
N ASP A 182 -12.92 -6.60 -14.55
CA ASP A 182 -12.57 -7.90 -14.01
C ASP A 182 -11.06 -8.03 -13.90
N LYS A 183 -10.58 -8.57 -12.78
CA LYS A 183 -9.17 -8.81 -12.52
C LYS A 183 -8.50 -9.68 -13.58
N GLU A 184 -9.24 -10.64 -14.13
CA GLU A 184 -8.74 -11.67 -15.06
C GLU A 184 -8.87 -11.28 -16.54
N ASP A 185 -9.09 -9.99 -16.84
CA ASP A 185 -9.19 -9.57 -18.23
C ASP A 185 -7.88 -9.78 -18.99
N SER A 186 -7.99 -10.30 -20.22
CA SER A 186 -6.88 -10.59 -21.12
C SER A 186 -6.00 -9.38 -21.50
N ALA A 187 -6.50 -8.15 -21.33
CA ALA A 187 -5.70 -6.94 -21.50
C ALA A 187 -4.65 -6.78 -20.40
N VAL A 188 -4.81 -7.41 -19.24
CA VAL A 188 -3.81 -7.39 -18.18
C VAL A 188 -2.86 -8.58 -18.36
N VAL A 189 -1.70 -8.29 -18.94
CA VAL A 189 -0.70 -9.30 -19.28
C VAL A 189 0.25 -9.51 -18.11
N LYS A 190 0.52 -10.78 -17.80
CA LYS A 190 1.51 -11.16 -16.80
C LYS A 190 2.92 -10.73 -17.24
N PRO A 191 3.77 -10.30 -16.30
CA PRO A 191 5.17 -10.04 -16.62
C PRO A 191 5.83 -11.32 -17.13
N ASP A 192 6.74 -11.18 -18.10
CA ASP A 192 7.59 -12.29 -18.52
C ASP A 192 8.69 -12.51 -17.48
N CYS A 193 8.63 -13.63 -16.77
CA CYS A 193 9.57 -13.98 -15.70
C CYS A 193 10.54 -15.10 -16.09
N THR A 194 10.58 -15.50 -17.37
CA THR A 194 11.33 -16.69 -17.82
C THR A 194 12.84 -16.61 -17.59
N ASP A 195 13.41 -15.41 -17.62
CA ASP A 195 14.84 -15.19 -17.38
C ASP A 195 15.20 -15.01 -15.89
N LEU A 196 14.24 -15.12 -14.97
CA LEU A 196 14.45 -14.92 -13.54
C LEU A 196 14.49 -16.26 -12.81
N GLU A 197 15.68 -16.67 -12.40
CA GLU A 197 15.89 -17.88 -11.63
C GLU A 197 16.47 -17.54 -10.25
N LEU A 198 16.02 -18.27 -9.23
CA LEU A 198 16.53 -18.16 -7.87
C LEU A 198 17.28 -19.43 -7.50
N ASP A 199 18.46 -19.29 -6.89
CA ASP A 199 19.22 -20.42 -6.33
C ASP A 199 18.48 -21.08 -5.15
N THR A 200 17.67 -20.31 -4.42
CA THR A 200 16.78 -20.79 -3.36
C THR A 200 15.44 -20.09 -3.53
N THR A 201 14.36 -20.85 -3.58
CA THR A 201 13.00 -20.37 -3.83
C THR A 201 12.22 -20.18 -2.53
N ALA A 202 11.10 -19.46 -2.61
CA ALA A 202 10.13 -19.34 -1.52
C ALA A 202 9.57 -20.71 -1.11
N GLY A 203 9.38 -21.62 -2.08
CA GLY A 203 8.92 -22.98 -1.82
C GLY A 203 9.95 -23.84 -1.11
N ASP A 204 11.25 -23.65 -1.34
CA ASP A 204 12.28 -24.35 -0.57
C ASP A 204 12.22 -23.98 0.91
N VAL A 205 11.90 -22.72 1.22
CA VAL A 205 11.74 -22.24 2.59
C VAL A 205 10.43 -22.73 3.21
N GLU A 206 9.29 -22.59 2.51
CA GLU A 206 7.96 -22.94 3.03
C GLU A 206 7.82 -24.44 3.31
N ASN A 207 8.44 -25.30 2.49
CA ASN A 207 8.33 -26.75 2.61
C ASN A 207 9.29 -27.38 3.64
N GLU A 208 10.20 -26.60 4.23
CA GLU A 208 11.12 -27.10 5.26
C GLU A 208 10.44 -27.14 6.62
N GLU A 209 10.58 -28.23 7.39
CA GLU A 209 9.89 -28.39 8.68
C GLU A 209 10.68 -27.79 9.85
N SER A 210 12.02 -27.78 9.77
CA SER A 210 12.86 -27.30 10.86
C SER A 210 13.03 -25.78 10.80
N LEU A 211 12.63 -25.06 11.87
CA LEU A 211 12.80 -23.60 11.94
C LEU A 211 14.27 -23.15 11.75
N ASP A 212 15.24 -23.92 12.23
CA ASP A 212 16.66 -23.57 12.06
C ASP A 212 17.10 -23.68 10.58
N THR A 213 16.64 -24.73 9.90
CA THR A 213 16.89 -24.90 8.46
C THR A 213 16.09 -23.90 7.64
N GLN A 214 14.82 -23.64 7.98
CA GLN A 214 13.99 -22.58 7.37
C GLN A 214 14.69 -21.24 7.47
N LYS A 215 15.25 -20.87 8.64
CA LYS A 215 16.02 -19.62 8.82
C LYS A 215 17.24 -19.58 7.90
N LEU A 216 17.98 -20.68 7.76
CA LEU A 216 19.11 -20.76 6.84
C LEU A 216 18.67 -20.57 5.38
N LEU A 217 17.62 -21.27 4.95
CA LEU A 217 17.07 -21.17 3.60
C LEU A 217 16.50 -19.78 3.33
N LEU A 218 15.81 -19.16 4.30
CA LEU A 218 15.28 -17.81 4.21
C LEU A 218 16.38 -16.78 3.96
N LYS A 219 17.55 -16.94 4.60
CA LYS A 219 18.72 -16.11 4.34
C LYS A 219 19.24 -16.29 2.91
N LEU A 220 19.30 -17.53 2.40
CA LEU A 220 19.75 -17.81 1.03
C LEU A 220 18.75 -17.30 -0.01
N TYR A 221 17.46 -17.43 0.28
CA TYR A 221 16.36 -16.90 -0.50
C TYR A 221 16.47 -15.38 -0.67
N VAL A 222 16.57 -14.62 0.42
CA VAL A 222 16.72 -13.15 0.36
C VAL A 222 17.98 -12.74 -0.40
N LYS A 223 19.09 -13.46 -0.25
CA LYS A 223 20.32 -13.21 -1.02
C LYS A 223 20.15 -13.47 -2.51
N SER A 224 19.40 -14.52 -2.86
CA SER A 224 19.07 -14.83 -4.26
C SER A 224 18.22 -13.72 -4.88
N VAL A 225 17.22 -13.22 -4.13
CA VAL A 225 16.38 -12.08 -4.54
C VAL A 225 17.21 -10.81 -4.76
N ILE A 226 18.15 -10.51 -3.86
CA ILE A 226 19.07 -9.37 -4.03
C ILE A 226 19.89 -9.52 -5.31
N SER A 227 20.48 -10.69 -5.55
CA SER A 227 21.29 -10.96 -6.74
C SER A 227 20.48 -10.74 -8.02
N VAL A 228 19.29 -11.34 -8.11
CA VAL A 228 18.39 -11.17 -9.26
C VAL A 228 18.00 -9.71 -9.46
N THR A 229 17.73 -8.98 -8.37
CA THR A 229 17.37 -7.55 -8.44
C THR A 229 18.53 -6.71 -8.98
N GLN A 230 19.76 -6.98 -8.53
CA GLN A 230 20.96 -6.32 -9.02
C GLN A 230 21.17 -6.61 -10.51
N ASP A 231 21.06 -7.88 -10.93
CA ASP A 231 21.20 -8.27 -12.33
C ASP A 231 20.16 -7.59 -13.24
N LEU A 232 18.90 -7.50 -12.78
CA LEU A 232 17.83 -6.78 -13.47
C LEU A 232 18.17 -5.31 -13.72
N LEU A 233 18.70 -4.62 -12.72
CA LEU A 233 19.04 -3.20 -12.83
C LEU A 233 20.27 -2.97 -13.72
N VAL A 234 21.24 -3.90 -13.69
CA VAL A 234 22.39 -3.89 -14.61
C VAL A 234 21.94 -4.09 -16.05
N ASP A 235 21.07 -5.07 -16.32
CA ASP A 235 20.54 -5.32 -17.66
C ASP A 235 19.67 -4.14 -18.14
N GLY A 236 18.82 -3.60 -17.28
CA GLY A 236 18.01 -2.41 -17.56
C GLY A 236 18.87 -1.21 -17.94
N ARG A 237 19.98 -0.96 -17.23
CA ARG A 237 20.96 0.08 -17.59
C ARG A 237 21.56 -0.18 -18.98
N ARG A 238 21.96 -1.42 -19.27
CA ARG A 238 22.56 -1.81 -20.55
C ARG A 238 21.59 -1.56 -21.70
N LYS A 239 20.32 -1.96 -21.54
CA LYS A 239 19.25 -1.72 -22.52
C LYS A 239 18.97 -0.23 -22.71
N ALA A 240 18.86 0.54 -21.61
CA ALA A 240 18.68 1.99 -21.68
C ALA A 240 19.78 2.67 -22.49
N MET A 241 21.04 2.34 -22.22
CA MET A 241 22.19 2.84 -22.97
C MET A 241 22.14 2.45 -24.45
N GLU A 242 21.67 1.25 -24.77
CA GLU A 242 21.53 0.77 -26.14
C GLU A 242 20.41 1.48 -26.91
N GLU A 243 19.23 1.65 -26.30
CA GLU A 243 18.08 2.33 -26.89
C GLU A 243 18.36 3.82 -27.11
N LEU A 244 18.94 4.50 -26.12
CA LEU A 244 19.28 5.91 -26.24
C LEU A 244 20.33 6.15 -27.33
N ARG A 245 21.32 5.27 -27.44
CA ARG A 245 22.32 5.33 -28.50
C ARG A 245 21.74 5.05 -29.89
N LYS A 246 20.68 4.24 -29.99
CA LYS A 246 19.94 4.01 -31.25
C LYS A 246 19.08 5.21 -31.62
N ALA A 247 18.44 5.85 -30.64
CA ALA A 247 17.54 6.98 -30.85
C ALA A 247 18.28 8.23 -31.31
N ASP A 248 19.43 8.55 -30.69
CA ASP A 248 20.30 9.65 -31.13
C ASP A 248 21.75 9.41 -30.67
N PRO A 249 22.67 9.00 -31.57
CA PRO A 249 24.06 8.71 -31.23
C PRO A 249 24.86 9.91 -30.69
N ASP A 250 24.42 11.13 -30.99
CA ASP A 250 25.11 12.39 -30.65
C ASP A 250 24.43 13.13 -29.48
N ARG A 251 23.27 12.65 -29.00
CA ARG A 251 22.56 13.22 -27.84
C ARG A 251 23.35 12.97 -26.56
N ILE A 252 23.56 14.04 -25.80
CA ILE A 252 23.93 13.92 -24.39
C ILE A 252 22.72 13.29 -23.69
N ILE A 253 22.86 12.04 -23.30
CA ILE A 253 21.86 11.30 -22.55
C ILE A 253 21.58 12.07 -21.26
N GLY A 254 20.35 12.53 -21.10
CA GLY A 254 19.89 13.22 -19.89
C GLY A 254 19.77 12.23 -18.73
N PHE A 255 19.85 12.76 -17.52
CA PHE A 255 19.62 11.99 -16.29
C PHE A 255 18.22 11.36 -16.29
N ASP A 256 17.21 12.15 -16.65
CA ASP A 256 15.79 11.74 -16.66
C ASP A 256 15.52 10.56 -17.60
N ASP A 257 16.15 10.55 -18.78
CA ASP A 257 15.99 9.48 -19.78
C ASP A 257 16.48 8.11 -19.23
N MET A 258 17.61 8.10 -18.53
CA MET A 258 18.19 6.88 -17.96
C MET A 258 17.42 6.39 -16.74
N ALA A 259 16.99 7.32 -15.88
CA ALA A 259 16.20 6.99 -14.69
C ALA A 259 14.85 6.38 -15.08
N SER A 260 14.15 6.98 -16.05
CA SER A 260 12.85 6.49 -16.52
C SER A 260 12.91 5.09 -17.13
N ILE A 261 13.90 4.81 -17.99
CA ILE A 261 14.03 3.47 -18.61
C ILE A 261 14.39 2.41 -17.56
N ARG A 262 15.30 2.73 -16.62
CA ARG A 262 15.66 1.78 -15.55
C ARG A 262 14.48 1.50 -14.62
N TYR A 263 13.77 2.53 -14.21
CA TYR A 263 12.56 2.41 -13.40
C TYR A 263 11.52 1.54 -14.11
N THR A 264 11.28 1.80 -15.39
CA THR A 264 10.40 1.00 -16.25
C THR A 264 10.83 -0.47 -16.31
N GLU A 265 12.09 -0.77 -16.59
CA GLU A 265 12.57 -2.16 -16.67
C GLU A 265 12.47 -2.88 -15.31
N PHE A 266 12.75 -2.18 -14.22
CA PHE A 266 12.55 -2.71 -12.87
C PHE A 266 11.07 -2.99 -12.60
N GLN A 267 10.17 -2.04 -12.88
CA GLN A 267 8.72 -2.19 -12.72
C GLN A 267 8.15 -3.35 -13.56
N LYS A 268 8.61 -3.55 -14.80
CA LYS A 268 8.18 -4.69 -15.64
C LYS A 268 8.45 -6.05 -15.00
N LYS A 269 9.48 -6.13 -14.15
CA LYS A 269 9.96 -7.38 -13.58
C LYS A 269 9.63 -7.51 -12.10
N ILE A 270 9.31 -6.42 -11.41
CA ILE A 270 8.98 -6.45 -9.97
C ILE A 270 7.73 -7.29 -9.68
N ALA A 271 6.75 -7.31 -10.60
CA ALA A 271 5.57 -8.15 -10.48
C ALA A 271 5.90 -9.66 -10.48
N CYS A 272 7.04 -10.07 -11.07
CA CYS A 272 7.51 -11.45 -10.99
C CYS A 272 7.78 -11.89 -9.55
N PHE A 273 8.11 -10.95 -8.65
CA PHE A 273 8.36 -11.28 -7.24
C PHE A 273 7.07 -11.61 -6.46
N SER A 274 5.91 -11.43 -7.09
CA SER A 274 4.61 -11.81 -6.54
C SER A 274 4.12 -13.17 -7.05
N GLU A 275 4.91 -13.87 -7.89
CA GLU A 275 4.53 -15.16 -8.49
C GLU A 275 5.71 -16.16 -8.48
N GLY A 276 5.41 -17.45 -8.73
CA GLY A 276 6.40 -18.50 -8.95
C GLY A 276 7.39 -18.70 -7.78
N GLY A 277 8.67 -18.93 -8.10
CA GLY A 277 9.71 -19.20 -7.09
C GLY A 277 9.96 -18.07 -6.08
N PHE A 278 9.37 -16.88 -6.28
CA PHE A 278 9.48 -15.72 -5.39
C PHE A 278 8.33 -15.61 -4.38
N LYS A 279 7.31 -16.48 -4.50
CA LYS A 279 6.20 -16.49 -3.55
C LYS A 279 5.59 -17.88 -3.44
N GLU A 280 5.61 -18.43 -2.24
CA GLU A 280 4.94 -19.69 -1.90
C GLU A 280 4.39 -19.58 -0.49
N GLY A 281 3.10 -19.89 -0.31
CA GLY A 281 2.43 -19.85 0.98
C GLY A 281 2.70 -18.57 1.77
N SER A 282 3.39 -18.71 2.91
CA SER A 282 3.73 -17.60 3.80
C SER A 282 5.00 -16.82 3.46
N ILE A 283 5.79 -17.32 2.49
CA ILE A 283 7.09 -16.76 2.08
C ILE A 283 6.92 -15.87 0.86
N TYR A 284 7.28 -14.59 1.02
CA TYR A 284 7.19 -13.57 -0.03
C TYR A 284 8.24 -12.49 0.17
N VAL A 285 8.63 -11.80 -0.91
CA VAL A 285 9.56 -10.67 -0.86
C VAL A 285 8.87 -9.41 -0.34
N PHE A 286 9.58 -8.62 0.46
CA PHE A 286 9.34 -7.19 0.56
C PHE A 286 10.64 -6.40 0.30
N ILE A 287 10.48 -5.21 -0.28
CA ILE A 287 11.55 -4.28 -0.64
C ILE A 287 11.12 -2.89 -0.16
N MET A 288 12.01 -2.19 0.52
CA MET A 288 11.77 -0.83 0.97
C MET A 288 13.03 0.04 0.81
N GLU A 289 12.85 1.33 0.61
CA GLU A 289 13.93 2.31 0.56
C GLU A 289 14.60 2.42 1.93
N LEU A 290 15.93 2.49 1.94
CA LEU A 290 16.73 2.69 3.15
C LEU A 290 16.92 4.19 3.43
N ASP A 291 15.84 4.86 3.82
CA ASP A 291 15.86 6.27 4.21
C ASP A 291 15.04 6.52 5.50
N GLU A 292 14.72 7.79 5.78
CA GLU A 292 13.94 8.17 6.97
C GLU A 292 12.44 7.91 6.82
N ASP A 293 11.95 7.90 5.59
CA ASP A 293 10.53 7.77 5.27
C ASP A 293 10.13 6.30 5.07
N ALA A 294 11.08 5.45 4.68
CA ALA A 294 10.97 4.01 4.59
C ALA A 294 9.85 3.58 3.65
N THR A 295 9.88 4.10 2.43
CA THR A 295 8.89 3.82 1.39
C THR A 295 8.98 2.37 0.93
N VAL A 296 7.86 1.66 0.94
CA VAL A 296 7.74 0.28 0.46
C VAL A 296 7.71 0.30 -1.05
N VAL A 297 8.69 -0.33 -1.68
CA VAL A 297 8.73 -0.51 -3.13
C VAL A 297 7.88 -1.71 -3.54
N LEU A 298 7.97 -2.79 -2.75
CA LEU A 298 7.22 -4.02 -2.97
C LEU A 298 6.88 -4.67 -1.64
N ASN A 299 5.66 -5.17 -1.53
CA ASN A 299 5.25 -6.14 -0.52
C ASN A 299 4.41 -7.24 -1.20
N GLY A 300 5.01 -8.41 -1.39
CA GLY A 300 4.40 -9.53 -2.12
C GLY A 300 3.14 -10.11 -1.47
N ASN A 301 2.83 -9.76 -0.22
CA ASN A 301 1.60 -10.19 0.46
C ASN A 301 0.57 -9.09 0.68
N SER A 302 1.02 -7.84 0.77
CA SER A 302 0.14 -6.69 0.98
C SER A 302 0.46 -5.62 -0.05
N PRO A 303 0.13 -5.83 -1.34
CA PRO A 303 0.46 -4.90 -2.41
C PRO A 303 -0.11 -3.49 -2.19
N GLN A 304 -1.17 -3.37 -1.38
CA GLN A 304 -1.71 -2.10 -0.90
C GLN A 304 -0.72 -1.25 -0.07
N LEU A 305 0.44 -1.81 0.30
CA LEU A 305 1.54 -1.08 0.92
C LEU A 305 2.53 -0.48 -0.08
N ASN A 306 2.54 -0.93 -1.33
CA ASN A 306 3.50 -0.44 -2.33
C ASN A 306 3.31 1.06 -2.56
N GLY A 307 4.41 1.82 -2.58
CA GLY A 307 4.44 3.27 -2.64
C GLY A 307 4.19 4.00 -1.31
N LEU A 308 3.99 3.28 -0.19
CA LEU A 308 3.70 3.89 1.11
C LEU A 308 4.90 3.90 2.06
N ASN A 309 4.97 4.92 2.91
CA ASN A 309 5.86 4.91 4.08
C ASN A 309 5.41 3.87 5.10
N LEU A 310 6.32 2.97 5.50
CA LEU A 310 6.03 1.92 6.46
C LEU A 310 6.03 2.44 7.92
N LYS A 311 5.18 3.41 8.24
CA LYS A 311 5.06 3.98 9.60
C LYS A 311 4.09 3.19 10.51
N LEU A 312 3.98 1.89 10.28
CA LEU A 312 3.08 0.99 11.02
C LEU A 312 3.67 0.64 12.39
N ARG A 313 2.79 0.56 13.39
CA ARG A 313 3.12 0.21 14.77
C ARG A 313 2.69 -1.21 15.09
N ASP A 314 3.55 -1.95 15.76
CA ASP A 314 3.20 -3.24 16.38
C ASP A 314 2.61 -2.98 17.78
N PRO A 315 1.30 -3.16 18.00
CA PRO A 315 0.67 -2.91 19.29
C PRO A 315 0.98 -4.00 20.33
N ASN A 316 1.44 -5.17 19.89
CA ASN A 316 1.77 -6.30 20.75
C ASN A 316 3.25 -6.69 20.58
N PRO A 317 4.21 -5.78 20.75
CA PRO A 317 5.61 -6.08 20.47
C PRO A 317 6.08 -7.27 21.31
N ASN A 318 6.94 -8.11 20.73
CA ASN A 318 7.48 -9.27 21.43
C ASN A 318 8.08 -8.80 22.78
N PRO A 319 7.72 -9.39 23.94
CA PRO A 319 8.16 -8.94 25.25
C PRO A 319 9.68 -8.85 25.43
N ILE A 320 10.47 -9.50 24.57
CA ILE A 320 11.93 -9.39 24.52
C ILE A 320 12.39 -7.95 24.21
N ASP A 321 11.60 -7.18 23.46
CA ASP A 321 11.97 -5.87 22.94
C ASP A 321 11.50 -4.68 23.81
N GLY A 322 10.64 -4.92 24.81
CA GLY A 322 10.34 -3.99 25.91
C GLY A 322 9.67 -2.64 25.58
N GLU A 323 9.54 -2.26 24.31
CA GLU A 323 8.93 -0.99 23.87
C GLU A 323 7.50 -1.20 23.40
N GLU A 324 6.52 -0.57 24.06
CA GLU A 324 5.13 -0.51 23.58
C GLU A 324 5.05 0.25 22.24
N ASN A 325 4.35 -0.30 21.24
CA ASN A 325 4.07 0.34 19.93
C ASN A 325 5.30 0.60 19.05
N LYS A 326 6.10 -0.44 18.79
CA LYS A 326 7.31 -0.38 17.96
C LYS A 326 6.99 -0.05 16.51
N ASN A 327 7.67 0.94 15.93
CA ASN A 327 7.56 1.27 14.50
C ASN A 327 8.33 0.22 13.67
N ILE A 328 7.64 -0.44 12.73
CA ILE A 328 8.23 -1.53 11.93
C ILE A 328 9.32 -1.02 10.99
N ALA A 329 9.14 0.10 10.28
CA ALA A 329 10.19 0.65 9.42
C ALA A 329 11.48 0.94 10.20
N GLU A 330 11.35 1.58 11.35
CA GLU A 330 12.49 1.93 12.19
C GLU A 330 13.18 0.67 12.71
N LEU A 331 12.41 -0.33 13.15
CA LEU A 331 12.93 -1.63 13.56
C LEU A 331 13.77 -2.28 12.43
N LEU A 332 13.20 -2.36 11.23
CA LEU A 332 13.88 -2.97 10.09
C LEU A 332 15.17 -2.21 9.76
N ARG A 333 15.08 -0.88 9.62
CA ARG A 333 16.24 0.00 9.34
C ARG A 333 17.34 -0.13 10.38
N ASN A 334 17.00 -0.08 11.66
CA ASN A 334 17.98 -0.14 12.75
C ASN A 334 18.70 -1.49 12.79
N SER A 335 18.06 -2.57 12.33
CA SER A 335 18.70 -3.88 12.27
C SER A 335 19.80 -3.97 11.21
N VAL A 336 19.68 -3.23 10.10
CA VAL A 336 20.65 -3.25 8.97
C VAL A 336 21.56 -2.02 8.92
N THR A 337 21.50 -1.15 9.93
CA THR A 337 22.37 0.04 10.03
C THR A 337 23.24 -0.01 11.29
N GLU A 338 24.35 0.73 11.27
CA GLU A 338 25.20 1.03 12.41
C GLU A 338 25.45 2.53 12.45
N ASN A 339 25.02 3.23 13.50
CA ASN A 339 25.11 4.69 13.60
C ASN A 339 24.53 5.41 12.36
N GLY A 340 23.39 4.92 11.85
CA GLY A 340 22.74 5.46 10.64
C GLY A 340 23.43 5.11 9.32
N THR A 341 24.52 4.34 9.34
CA THR A 341 25.22 3.90 8.13
C THR A 341 24.79 2.46 7.76
N PRO A 342 24.44 2.17 6.50
CA PRO A 342 24.06 0.82 6.07
C PRO A 342 25.19 -0.21 6.26
N LYS A 343 24.86 -1.39 6.76
CA LYS A 343 25.76 -2.55 6.83
C LYS A 343 25.65 -3.35 5.53
N ASP A 344 26.29 -2.86 4.48
CA ASP A 344 26.25 -3.50 3.16
C ASP A 344 26.67 -4.99 3.21
N GLY A 345 25.86 -5.85 2.60
CA GLY A 345 26.06 -7.31 2.57
C GLY A 345 25.89 -8.03 3.91
N LYS A 346 25.37 -7.36 4.95
CA LYS A 346 25.14 -7.94 6.28
C LYS A 346 23.68 -7.81 6.70
N GLY A 347 22.91 -8.88 6.47
CA GLY A 347 21.56 -8.98 7.01
C GLY A 347 21.45 -9.50 8.45
N ASN A 348 20.28 -9.31 9.06
CA ASN A 348 19.92 -9.75 10.40
C ASN A 348 18.51 -10.34 10.45
N PHE A 349 18.24 -11.15 11.47
CA PHE A 349 16.88 -11.58 11.78
C PHE A 349 16.18 -10.57 12.67
N VAL A 350 14.91 -10.33 12.38
CA VAL A 350 14.04 -9.40 13.08
C VAL A 350 12.70 -10.07 13.36
N GLU A 351 12.21 -9.90 14.57
CA GLU A 351 10.92 -10.44 15.01
C GLU A 351 9.90 -9.32 15.23
N TYR A 352 8.67 -9.54 14.79
CA TYR A 352 7.56 -8.60 14.89
C TYR A 352 6.24 -9.31 14.56
N HIS A 353 5.10 -8.65 14.77
CA HIS A 353 3.80 -9.17 14.33
C HIS A 353 3.44 -8.71 12.93
N TRP A 354 2.83 -9.62 12.16
CA TRP A 354 2.33 -9.33 10.83
C TRP A 354 1.12 -10.20 10.48
N LEU A 355 0.43 -9.84 9.40
CA LEU A 355 -0.65 -10.66 8.86
C LEU A 355 -0.07 -11.91 8.17
N ARG A 356 -0.43 -13.11 8.63
CA ARG A 356 -0.13 -14.36 7.92
C ARG A 356 -1.05 -14.48 6.70
N PRO A 357 -0.56 -14.89 5.52
CA PRO A 357 -1.44 -15.07 4.35
C PRO A 357 -2.57 -16.05 4.67
N GLY A 358 -3.81 -15.67 4.34
CA GLY A 358 -5.02 -16.45 4.65
C GLY A 358 -5.73 -16.03 5.93
N ASP A 359 -5.09 -15.27 6.81
CA ASP A 359 -5.74 -14.66 7.98
C ASP A 359 -6.48 -13.37 7.58
N GLU A 360 -7.49 -13.00 8.36
CA GLU A 360 -8.18 -11.71 8.21
C GLU A 360 -7.33 -10.57 8.78
N PRO A 361 -7.21 -9.43 8.06
CA PRO A 361 -6.49 -8.27 8.59
C PRO A 361 -7.20 -7.67 9.80
N THR A 362 -6.44 -7.04 10.69
CA THR A 362 -6.98 -6.21 11.76
C THR A 362 -7.84 -5.09 11.13
N PRO A 363 -9.11 -4.90 11.53
CA PRO A 363 -9.95 -3.84 10.97
C PRO A 363 -9.30 -2.47 11.15
N GLN A 364 -9.37 -1.63 10.12
CA GLN A 364 -8.83 -0.26 10.15
C GLN A 364 -7.33 -0.20 10.51
N TRP A 365 -6.56 -1.28 10.28
CA TRP A 365 -5.12 -1.31 10.59
C TRP A 365 -4.38 -0.16 9.90
N LEU A 366 -4.76 0.10 8.65
CA LEU A 366 -4.15 1.12 7.83
C LEU A 366 -4.47 2.54 8.33
N GLU A 367 -5.72 2.80 8.71
CA GLU A 367 -6.20 4.07 9.30
C GLU A 367 -5.54 4.36 10.66
N ASN A 368 -5.35 3.32 11.46
CA ASN A 368 -4.76 3.41 12.80
C ASN A 368 -3.22 3.31 12.80
N ASN A 369 -2.59 3.18 11.63
CA ASN A 369 -1.16 2.91 11.46
C ASN A 369 -0.67 1.74 12.33
N LEU A 370 -1.41 0.64 12.33
CA LEU A 370 -1.08 -0.61 13.01
C LEU A 370 -0.58 -1.65 12.00
N VAL A 371 0.18 -2.64 12.44
CA VAL A 371 0.47 -3.82 11.60
C VAL A 371 -0.84 -4.53 11.20
N PRO A 372 -0.89 -5.15 10.01
CA PRO A 372 -2.13 -5.72 9.48
C PRO A 372 -2.60 -6.98 10.24
N GLY A 373 -1.80 -7.57 11.11
CA GLY A 373 -2.16 -8.78 11.86
C GLY A 373 -1.28 -9.00 13.09
N ASN A 374 -1.66 -9.98 13.90
CA ASN A 374 -1.03 -10.28 15.20
C ASN A 374 -0.26 -11.60 15.20
N SER A 375 0.11 -12.13 14.02
CA SER A 375 0.82 -13.40 13.92
C SER A 375 2.32 -13.15 14.05
N HIS A 376 3.00 -13.88 14.94
CA HIS A 376 4.44 -13.74 15.16
C HIS A 376 5.19 -14.10 13.87
N LYS A 377 6.05 -13.19 13.43
CA LYS A 377 6.83 -13.32 12.20
C LYS A 377 8.31 -13.11 12.51
N ILE A 378 9.15 -13.97 11.92
CA ILE A 378 10.60 -13.85 11.96
C ILE A 378 11.09 -13.61 10.54
N SER A 379 11.61 -12.43 10.27
CA SER A 379 12.11 -12.06 8.95
C SER A 379 13.64 -12.01 8.93
N TYR A 380 14.25 -12.52 7.87
CA TYR A 380 15.62 -12.16 7.52
C TYR A 380 15.59 -10.92 6.65
N ILE A 381 16.41 -9.93 6.98
CA ILE A 381 16.48 -8.70 6.20
C ILE A 381 17.93 -8.29 5.94
N GLU A 382 18.21 -7.75 4.76
CA GLU A 382 19.54 -7.31 4.34
C GLU A 382 19.43 -5.99 3.58
N ALA A 383 20.31 -5.03 3.92
CA ALA A 383 20.47 -3.82 3.13
C ALA A 383 21.43 -4.12 1.97
N ALA A 384 21.04 -3.76 0.76
CA ALA A 384 21.85 -3.92 -0.43
C ALA A 384 21.86 -2.64 -1.27
N ASP A 385 23.04 -2.30 -1.78
CA ASP A 385 23.16 -1.32 -2.87
C ASP A 385 22.72 -2.00 -4.15
N VAL A 386 21.63 -1.52 -4.72
CA VAL A 386 21.19 -1.97 -6.06
C VAL A 386 21.49 -0.92 -7.13
N GLY A 387 22.04 0.23 -6.71
CA GLY A 387 22.76 1.15 -7.58
C GLY A 387 24.18 0.64 -7.82
N HIS A 388 24.73 0.90 -9.00
CA HIS A 388 26.16 0.70 -9.20
C HIS A 388 26.94 1.82 -8.49
N HIS A 389 28.05 1.48 -7.83
CA HIS A 389 28.99 2.46 -7.24
C HIS A 389 29.55 3.50 -8.25
N GLU A 390 29.32 3.30 -9.55
CA GLU A 390 29.70 4.23 -10.62
C GLU A 390 28.57 5.17 -11.05
N ASP A 391 27.38 5.08 -10.45
CA ASP A 391 26.30 6.02 -10.75
C ASP A 391 26.62 7.38 -10.11
N PRO A 392 26.65 8.48 -10.88
CA PRO A 392 26.77 9.83 -10.32
C PRO A 392 25.58 10.23 -9.42
N ILE A 393 24.54 9.39 -9.39
CA ILE A 393 23.26 9.55 -8.71
C ILE A 393 23.35 9.23 -7.20
N GLY A 394 24.40 8.54 -6.77
CA GLY A 394 24.55 8.06 -5.40
C GLY A 394 24.16 6.59 -5.24
N ARG A 395 24.33 6.07 -4.02
CA ARG A 395 23.98 4.68 -3.69
C ARG A 395 22.48 4.58 -3.45
N PHE A 396 21.82 3.71 -4.21
CA PHE A 396 20.41 3.37 -3.97
C PHE A 396 20.37 2.15 -3.07
N MET A 397 20.26 2.41 -1.78
CA MET A 397 20.21 1.38 -0.77
C MET A 397 18.75 0.98 -0.53
N TYR A 398 18.46 -0.31 -0.63
CA TYR A 398 17.17 -0.87 -0.25
C TYR A 398 17.34 -1.91 0.83
N ILE A 399 16.32 -2.07 1.66
CA ILE A 399 16.18 -3.20 2.56
C ILE A 399 15.35 -4.25 1.84
N PHE A 400 15.94 -5.43 1.67
CA PHE A 400 15.27 -6.63 1.19
C PHE A 400 14.92 -7.52 2.36
N GLY A 401 13.77 -8.17 2.30
CA GLY A 401 13.42 -9.13 3.33
C GLY A 401 12.35 -10.11 2.94
N SER A 402 12.27 -11.16 3.77
CA SER A 402 11.18 -12.13 3.78
C SER A 402 11.14 -12.77 5.17
N GLY A 403 10.05 -13.45 5.51
CA GLY A 403 9.92 -14.05 6.84
C GLY A 403 9.03 -15.27 6.90
N VAL A 404 9.26 -16.05 7.95
CA VAL A 404 8.49 -17.24 8.33
C VAL A 404 7.59 -16.90 9.51
N TYR A 405 6.49 -17.64 9.64
CA TYR A 405 5.62 -17.56 10.81
C TYR A 405 5.82 -18.85 11.60
N PRO A 406 6.69 -18.87 12.63
CA PRO A 406 6.87 -20.06 13.43
C PRO A 406 5.50 -20.55 13.91
N GLU A 407 5.30 -21.87 13.90
CA GLU A 407 4.15 -22.43 14.59
C GLU A 407 4.21 -21.93 16.04
N SER A 408 3.17 -21.22 16.46
CA SER A 408 3.00 -20.94 17.87
C SER A 408 3.08 -22.30 18.58
N ASP A 409 3.77 -22.37 19.71
CA ASP A 409 3.64 -23.49 20.64
C ASP A 409 2.20 -23.53 21.19
N GLU A 410 1.19 -23.76 20.34
CA GLU A 410 -0.20 -24.06 20.68
C GLU A 410 -0.34 -25.50 21.19
N GLY A 411 0.65 -25.90 21.99
CA GLY A 411 0.73 -27.16 22.72
C GLY A 411 0.42 -27.04 24.20
N ASN A 412 -0.17 -25.94 24.69
CA ASN A 412 -0.69 -25.85 26.06
C ASN A 412 -2.06 -25.14 26.09
N GLY A 413 -3.11 -25.96 26.08
CA GLY A 413 -4.51 -25.52 26.16
C GLY A 413 -4.84 -24.72 27.42
N ALA A 414 -4.68 -23.41 27.35
CA ALA A 414 -5.35 -22.47 28.24
C ALA A 414 -6.37 -21.69 27.42
N CYS A 415 -7.66 -22.02 27.60
CA CYS A 415 -8.77 -21.15 27.23
C CYS A 415 -8.62 -19.81 27.97
N THR A 416 -7.88 -18.89 27.38
CA THR A 416 -7.94 -17.49 27.76
C THR A 416 -9.25 -16.95 27.20
N VAL A 417 -10.25 -16.83 28.07
CA VAL A 417 -11.48 -16.10 27.76
C VAL A 417 -11.07 -14.66 27.45
N ALA A 418 -11.19 -14.26 26.19
CA ALA A 418 -11.00 -12.89 25.75
C ALA A 418 -11.93 -11.98 26.56
N GLY A 419 -11.34 -11.13 27.40
CA GLY A 419 -12.03 -10.07 28.10
C GLY A 419 -12.40 -8.98 27.11
N SER A 420 -13.61 -9.05 26.57
CA SER A 420 -14.18 -7.95 25.78
C SER A 420 -14.40 -6.72 26.67
N GLY A 421 -14.05 -5.56 26.12
CA GLY A 421 -13.85 -4.31 26.83
C GLY A 421 -15.03 -3.77 27.65
N ASN A 422 -14.64 -3.01 28.66
CA ASN A 422 -15.33 -1.96 29.43
C ASN A 422 -16.82 -1.68 29.11
N THR A 423 -17.69 -2.64 29.38
CA THR A 423 -19.10 -2.36 29.69
C THR A 423 -19.38 -2.82 31.12
N PRO A 424 -19.99 -2.00 31.99
CA PRO A 424 -20.33 -2.39 33.37
C PRO A 424 -21.18 -3.67 33.47
N GLN A 425 -21.85 -4.03 32.38
CA GLN A 425 -22.67 -5.23 32.24
C GLN A 425 -21.82 -6.51 32.11
N GLY A 426 -20.65 -6.47 31.45
CA GLY A 426 -19.76 -7.62 31.30
C GLY A 426 -19.08 -8.02 32.61
N THR A 427 -18.66 -7.02 33.41
CA THR A 427 -18.04 -7.27 34.73
C THR A 427 -19.03 -7.90 35.71
N LEU A 428 -20.30 -7.47 35.68
CA LEU A 428 -21.36 -8.06 36.50
C LEU A 428 -21.67 -9.50 36.11
N LEU A 429 -21.70 -9.82 34.80
CA LEU A 429 -21.94 -11.17 34.31
C LEU A 429 -20.81 -12.12 34.69
N ASN A 430 -19.55 -11.69 34.53
CA ASN A 430 -18.37 -12.45 34.93
C ASN A 430 -18.29 -12.65 36.44
N LEU A 431 -18.70 -11.65 37.24
CA LEU A 431 -18.80 -11.78 38.69
C LEU A 431 -19.89 -12.80 39.08
N PHE A 432 -21.04 -12.78 38.41
CA PHE A 432 -22.13 -13.74 38.64
C PHE A 432 -21.75 -15.18 38.24
N LEU A 433 -21.05 -15.35 37.12
CA LEU A 433 -20.54 -16.66 36.68
C LEU A 433 -19.48 -17.20 37.65
N THR A 434 -18.55 -16.35 38.08
CA THR A 434 -17.53 -16.74 39.07
C THR A 434 -18.16 -17.08 40.42
N ALA A 435 -19.13 -16.29 40.88
CA ALA A 435 -19.88 -16.56 42.10
C ALA A 435 -20.76 -17.83 41.99
N SER A 436 -21.36 -18.10 40.82
CA SER A 436 -22.14 -19.32 40.53
C SER A 436 -21.28 -20.58 40.60
N VAL A 437 -20.07 -20.55 40.04
CA VAL A 437 -19.11 -21.65 40.12
C VAL A 437 -18.66 -21.86 41.57
N LEU A 438 -18.35 -20.80 42.30
CA LEU A 438 -17.97 -20.89 43.71
C LEU A 438 -19.12 -21.45 44.59
N PHE A 439 -20.36 -21.02 44.38
CA PHE A 439 -21.53 -21.58 45.08
C PHE A 439 -21.77 -23.06 44.75
N SER A 440 -21.54 -23.46 43.50
CA SER A 440 -21.69 -24.85 43.04
C SER A 440 -20.61 -25.78 43.60
N VAL A 441 -19.41 -25.26 43.87
CA VAL A 441 -18.31 -26.03 44.46
C VAL A 441 -18.43 -26.17 45.99
N VAL A 442 -19.03 -25.19 46.67
CA VAL A 442 -19.14 -25.17 48.14
C VAL A 442 -20.40 -25.90 48.64
N PHE A 443 -21.47 -26.02 47.85
CA PHE A 443 -22.70 -26.72 48.23
C PHE A 443 -23.03 -27.92 47.32
N PRO A 444 -22.32 -29.05 47.48
CA PRO A 444 -23.07 -30.30 47.57
C PRO A 444 -22.63 -31.15 48.77
N GLY A 445 -23.62 -31.52 49.59
CA GLY A 445 -23.46 -32.50 50.67
C GLY A 445 -22.84 -33.81 50.16
N ARG A 446 -22.09 -34.48 51.04
CA ARG A 446 -21.16 -35.62 50.78
C ARG A 446 -21.67 -36.79 49.91
N ARG A 447 -22.94 -36.81 49.48
CA ARG A 447 -23.54 -37.88 48.68
C ARG A 447 -23.50 -37.65 47.16
N THR A 448 -23.47 -36.41 46.67
CA THR A 448 -23.53 -36.10 45.21
C THR A 448 -22.16 -35.99 44.52
N ARG A 449 -21.05 -35.85 45.26
CA ARG A 449 -19.69 -35.79 44.68
C ARG A 449 -19.31 -37.06 43.92
N LYS A 450 -19.68 -38.25 44.41
CA LYS A 450 -19.29 -39.51 43.77
C LYS A 450 -19.99 -39.75 42.43
N GLU A 451 -21.23 -39.31 42.26
CA GLU A 451 -21.94 -39.46 40.99
C GLU A 451 -21.43 -38.50 39.93
N PHE A 452 -21.09 -37.27 40.31
CA PHE A 452 -20.53 -36.29 39.38
C PHE A 452 -19.20 -36.76 38.80
N PHE A 453 -18.26 -37.21 39.65
CA PHE A 453 -16.98 -37.73 39.16
C PHE A 453 -17.10 -39.06 38.39
N ARG A 454 -18.13 -39.87 38.67
CA ARG A 454 -18.39 -41.10 37.89
C ARG A 454 -18.91 -40.77 36.48
N LYS A 455 -19.76 -39.74 36.34
CA LYS A 455 -20.24 -39.29 35.02
C LYS A 455 -19.14 -38.62 34.21
N LEU A 456 -18.29 -37.81 34.84
CA LEU A 456 -17.15 -37.16 34.18
C LEU A 456 -16.12 -38.18 33.66
N ARG A 457 -15.86 -39.26 34.39
CA ARG A 457 -14.95 -40.33 33.95
C ARG A 457 -15.47 -41.12 32.74
N ASN A 458 -16.79 -41.30 32.63
CA ASN A 458 -17.38 -41.98 31.48
C ASN A 458 -17.42 -41.11 30.22
N TRP A 459 -17.36 -39.79 30.38
CA TRP A 459 -17.40 -38.85 29.25
C TRP A 459 -16.04 -38.61 28.59
N CYS A 460 -14.94 -39.03 29.22
CA CYS A 460 -13.58 -38.92 28.66
C CYS A 460 -13.08 -40.23 28.01
N ASN A 461 -13.91 -41.27 27.94
CA ASN A 461 -13.54 -42.58 27.37
C ASN A 461 -14.46 -43.02 26.21
N ASP A 462 -15.34 -42.14 25.76
CA ASP A 462 -16.03 -42.16 24.46
C ASP A 462 -15.56 -40.93 23.68
#